data_AF-J3JVL0-F1
#
_entry.id   AF-J3JVL0-F1
#
_cell.length_a   1.000
_cell.length_b   1.000
_cell.length_c   1.000
_cell.angle_alpha   90.00
_cell.angle_beta   90.00
_cell.angle_gamma   90.00
#
_symmetry.space_group_name_H-M   'P 1'
#
loop_
_entity.id
_entity.type
_entity.pdbx_description
1 polymer ?
#
loop_
_entity_poly.entity_id
_entity_poly.type
_entity_poly.pdbx_seq_one_letter_code
_entity_poly.pdbx_strand_id
1 'polypeptide(L)'
;MSNNFRKVLNESCSLLDTYKGRDKIIRTLCYLSRLFGELQSNPEIQQKCNTFSTQMSATRTTLRLLDDLLVLRSTLDYKFGQNEADKYMAVMVVMSNITDHIYLSLEKFSWLAKHKLLTGIDNTKWDTASSACWVFTSYVSILKNVRFLFMMESHKSCLGQVKNISDEKLRLLKWFHIWTVCRSLLDFTHAVNTLPPGFLWSSKLSSRFISLIGSSSSLIGLYLIIYKKCLT
;
A
#
# COMPACT_ATOMS: atom_id res chain seq x y z
N MET A 1 20.20 -5.92 -30.06
CA MET A 1 19.36 -5.78 -28.86
C MET A 1 18.00 -5.23 -29.28
N SER A 2 16.94 -6.01 -29.13
CA SER A 2 15.58 -5.63 -29.55
C SER A 2 15.13 -4.31 -28.90
N ASN A 3 14.49 -3.42 -29.67
CA ASN A 3 13.91 -2.15 -29.15
C ASN A 3 12.97 -2.38 -27.95
N ASN A 4 12.29 -3.54 -27.90
CA ASN A 4 11.43 -3.92 -26.79
C ASN A 4 12.23 -4.16 -25.50
N PHE A 5 13.41 -4.77 -25.59
CA PHE A 5 14.28 -4.99 -24.43
C PHE A 5 14.74 -3.66 -23.83
N ARG A 6 15.19 -2.71 -24.66
CA ARG A 6 15.59 -1.37 -24.19
C ARG A 6 14.44 -0.63 -23.53
N LYS A 7 13.23 -0.73 -24.08
CA LYS A 7 12.02 -0.14 -23.48
C LYS A 7 11.73 -0.72 -22.10
N VAL A 8 11.72 -2.05 -21.97
CA VAL A 8 11.48 -2.74 -20.69
C VAL A 8 12.57 -2.40 -19.67
N LEU A 9 13.83 -2.35 -20.10
CA LEU A 9 14.94 -1.97 -19.23
C LEU A 9 14.77 -0.54 -18.72
N ASN A 10 14.51 0.43 -19.60
CA ASN A 10 14.33 1.83 -19.22
C ASN A 10 13.15 2.02 -18.27
N GLU A 11 12.03 1.33 -18.51
CA GLU A 11 10.88 1.35 -17.60
C GLU A 11 11.25 0.79 -16.22
N SER A 12 11.98 -0.32 -16.19
CA SER A 12 12.44 -0.96 -14.94
C SER A 12 13.39 -0.05 -14.16
N CYS A 13 14.35 0.59 -14.84
CA CYS A 13 15.25 1.57 -14.24
C CYS A 13 14.47 2.77 -13.69
N SER A 14 13.56 3.35 -14.47
CA SER A 14 12.75 4.49 -14.01
C SER A 14 11.88 4.17 -12.79
N LEU A 15 11.42 2.93 -12.66
CA LEU A 15 10.70 2.45 -11.48
C LEU A 15 11.66 2.39 -10.29
N LEU A 16 12.83 1.78 -10.48
CA LEU A 16 13.88 1.66 -9.47
C LEU A 16 14.50 2.99 -9.05
N ASP A 17 14.47 4.03 -9.87
CA ASP A 17 15.00 5.36 -9.50
C ASP A 17 14.14 6.05 -8.44
N THR A 18 12.89 5.60 -8.26
CA THR A 18 11.98 6.17 -7.26
C THR A 18 11.94 5.34 -5.99
N TYR A 19 11.90 6.01 -4.83
CA TYR A 19 11.69 5.35 -3.54
C TYR A 19 10.45 4.43 -3.54
N LYS A 20 9.31 4.95 -4.03
CA LYS A 20 8.05 4.19 -4.09
C LYS A 20 8.13 2.97 -5.01
N GLY A 21 8.88 3.06 -6.11
CA GLY A 21 9.10 1.92 -7.00
C GLY A 21 9.99 0.86 -6.36
N ARG A 22 11.08 1.25 -5.67
CA ARG A 22 11.91 0.31 -4.90
C ARG A 22 11.12 -0.41 -3.82
N ASP A 23 10.38 0.31 -2.96
CA ASP A 23 9.53 -0.35 -1.94
C ASP A 23 8.54 -1.31 -2.60
N LYS A 24 7.92 -0.93 -3.72
CA LYS A 24 6.95 -1.80 -4.39
C LYS A 24 7.59 -3.07 -4.93
N ILE A 25 8.78 -2.98 -5.53
CA ILE A 25 9.53 -4.15 -6.02
C ILE A 25 9.92 -5.06 -4.85
N ILE A 26 10.47 -4.50 -3.77
CA ILE A 26 10.85 -5.27 -2.57
C ILE A 26 9.61 -5.95 -1.96
N ARG A 27 8.45 -5.26 -1.95
CA ARG A 27 7.18 -5.84 -1.51
C ARG A 27 6.76 -7.03 -2.38
N THR A 28 6.82 -6.87 -3.69
CA THR A 28 6.47 -7.93 -4.64
C THR A 28 7.39 -9.14 -4.46
N LEU A 29 8.70 -8.92 -4.34
CA LEU A 29 9.67 -9.98 -4.07
C LEU A 29 9.40 -10.68 -2.74
N CYS A 30 9.06 -9.93 -1.68
CA CYS A 30 8.69 -10.47 -0.37
C CYS A 30 7.51 -11.44 -0.47
N TYR A 31 6.39 -11.02 -1.06
CA TYR A 31 5.18 -11.85 -1.09
C TYR A 31 5.25 -12.98 -2.12
N LEU A 32 5.86 -12.76 -3.29
CA LEU A 32 6.04 -13.82 -4.29
C LEU A 32 6.96 -14.93 -3.79
N SER A 33 8.07 -14.57 -3.13
CA SER A 33 8.95 -15.58 -2.52
C SER A 33 8.25 -16.34 -1.40
N ARG A 34 7.46 -15.66 -0.56
CA ARG A 34 6.63 -16.32 0.45
C ARG A 34 5.65 -17.30 -0.18
N LEU A 35 4.89 -16.85 -1.18
CA LEU A 35 3.92 -17.68 -1.88
C LEU A 35 4.59 -18.88 -2.55
N PHE A 36 5.72 -18.65 -3.23
CA PHE A 36 6.49 -19.72 -3.85
C PHE A 36 6.94 -20.75 -2.80
N GLY A 37 7.49 -20.30 -1.67
CA GLY A 37 7.88 -21.17 -0.56
C GLY A 37 6.73 -22.01 -0.02
N GLU A 38 5.54 -21.42 0.15
CA GLU A 38 4.34 -22.10 0.64
C GLU A 38 3.76 -23.16 -0.33
N LEU A 39 4.13 -23.08 -1.61
CA LEU A 39 3.76 -24.03 -2.66
C LEU A 39 4.81 -25.14 -2.85
N GLN A 40 6.00 -25.00 -2.28
CA GLN A 40 7.05 -26.02 -2.38
C GLN A 40 6.79 -27.18 -1.43
N SER A 41 6.95 -28.40 -1.93
CA SER A 41 6.97 -29.61 -1.11
C SER A 41 8.32 -29.87 -0.45
N ASN A 42 9.41 -29.30 -1.00
CA ASN A 42 10.76 -29.45 -0.44
C ASN A 42 10.98 -28.46 0.72
N PRO A 43 11.22 -28.96 1.96
CA PRO A 43 11.41 -28.11 3.14
C PRO A 43 12.58 -27.13 3.03
N GLU A 44 13.67 -27.53 2.36
CA GLU A 44 14.87 -26.70 2.21
C GLU A 44 14.58 -25.46 1.34
N ILE A 45 13.89 -25.66 0.21
CA ILE A 45 13.51 -24.56 -0.69
C ILE A 45 12.47 -23.66 0.00
N GLN A 46 11.50 -24.25 0.70
CA GLN A 46 10.52 -23.51 1.49
C GLN A 46 11.22 -22.60 2.52
N GLN A 47 12.18 -23.12 3.29
CA GLN A 47 12.92 -22.35 4.28
C GLN A 47 13.76 -21.22 3.65
N LYS A 48 14.44 -21.49 2.54
CA LYS A 48 15.21 -20.46 1.79
C LYS A 48 14.30 -19.32 1.32
N CYS A 49 13.13 -19.65 0.77
CA CYS A 49 12.15 -18.67 0.31
C CYS A 49 11.57 -17.84 1.47
N ASN A 50 11.24 -18.48 2.59
CA ASN A 50 10.75 -17.80 3.79
C ASN A 50 11.81 -16.86 4.39
N THR A 51 13.08 -17.27 4.39
CA THR A 51 14.20 -16.43 4.83
C THR A 51 14.34 -15.20 3.95
N PHE A 52 14.35 -15.38 2.63
CA PHE A 52 14.39 -14.27 1.68
C PHE A 52 13.20 -13.33 1.84
N SER A 53 11.97 -13.86 1.95
CA SER A 53 10.76 -13.08 2.19
C SER A 53 10.85 -12.24 3.47
N THR A 54 11.34 -12.83 4.55
CA THR A 54 11.51 -12.17 5.85
C THR A 54 12.51 -11.02 5.75
N GLN A 55 13.64 -11.22 5.07
CA GLN A 55 14.63 -10.16 4.84
C GLN A 55 14.05 -9.02 4.00
N MET A 56 13.34 -9.32 2.91
CA MET A 56 12.66 -8.29 2.11
C MET A 56 11.64 -7.50 2.95
N SER A 57 10.87 -8.17 3.81
CA SER A 57 9.93 -7.50 4.71
C SER A 57 10.65 -6.57 5.70
N ALA A 58 11.73 -7.04 6.32
CA ALA A 58 12.54 -6.26 7.25
C ALA A 58 13.19 -5.03 6.59
N THR A 59 13.68 -5.17 5.36
CA THR A 59 14.19 -4.06 4.55
C THR A 59 13.13 -2.98 4.38
N ARG A 60 11.87 -3.36 4.09
CA ARG A 60 10.79 -2.37 3.93
C ARG A 60 10.48 -1.64 5.21
N THR A 61 10.38 -2.34 6.34
CA THR A 61 10.16 -1.68 7.64
C THR A 61 11.29 -0.70 7.95
N THR A 62 12.53 -1.06 7.64
CA THR A 62 13.69 -0.16 7.83
C THR A 62 13.63 1.06 6.92
N LEU A 63 13.23 0.89 5.65
CA LEU A 63 13.07 2.00 4.71
C LEU A 63 11.97 2.99 5.14
N ARG A 64 10.86 2.50 5.71
CA ARG A 64 9.76 3.35 6.21
C ARG A 64 10.13 4.25 7.37
N LEU A 65 11.25 3.99 8.06
CA LEU A 65 11.76 4.91 9.09
C LEU A 65 12.05 6.32 8.53
N LEU A 66 12.16 6.45 7.21
CA LEU A 66 12.41 7.70 6.49
C LEU A 66 11.12 8.31 5.88
N ASP A 67 9.95 7.70 6.06
CA ASP A 67 8.71 8.11 5.39
C ASP A 67 8.08 9.37 5.99
N ASP A 68 8.45 9.80 7.20
CA ASP A 68 7.79 10.94 7.87
C ASP A 68 7.90 12.23 7.10
N LEU A 69 9.05 12.49 6.46
CA LEU A 69 9.23 13.67 5.63
C LEU A 69 8.32 13.63 4.40
N LEU A 70 8.08 12.43 3.86
CA LEU A 70 7.18 12.24 2.71
C LEU A 70 5.72 12.47 3.12
N VAL A 71 5.30 11.96 4.29
CA VAL A 71 3.96 12.16 4.83
C VAL A 71 3.74 13.60 5.28
N LEU A 72 4.76 14.24 5.85
CA LEU A 72 4.73 15.66 6.21
C LEU A 72 4.55 16.51 4.95
N ARG A 73 5.35 16.28 3.92
CA ARG A 73 5.20 16.98 2.64
C ARG A 73 3.80 16.78 2.06
N SER A 74 3.26 15.55 2.02
CA SER A 74 1.91 15.34 1.49
C SER A 74 0.83 16.02 2.32
N THR A 75 1.02 16.09 3.64
CA THR A 75 0.11 16.80 4.55
C THR A 75 0.14 18.30 4.29
N LEU A 76 1.32 18.89 4.12
CA LEU A 76 1.50 20.32 3.85
C LEU A 76 0.99 20.71 2.45
N ASP A 77 1.28 19.88 1.44
CA ASP A 77 0.80 20.09 0.07
C ASP A 77 -0.74 20.03 0.00
N TYR A 78 -1.36 19.14 0.79
CA TYR A 78 -2.81 19.00 0.86
C TYR A 78 -3.52 20.04 1.72
N LYS A 79 -2.83 20.60 2.72
CA LYS A 79 -3.39 21.52 3.72
C LYS A 79 -4.61 20.88 4.42
N PHE A 80 -5.68 21.66 4.61
CA PHE A 80 -6.94 21.22 5.20
C PHE A 80 -8.02 20.88 4.16
N GLY A 81 -7.64 20.49 2.93
CA GLY A 81 -8.60 20.16 1.88
C GLY A 81 -9.35 21.36 1.29
N GLN A 82 -8.75 22.56 1.38
CA GLN A 82 -9.33 23.82 0.89
C GLN A 82 -9.67 23.80 -0.62
N ASN A 83 -9.00 22.94 -1.39
CA ASN A 83 -9.18 22.81 -2.83
C ASN A 83 -10.15 21.67 -3.24
N GLU A 84 -10.73 20.96 -2.28
CA GLU A 84 -11.69 19.88 -2.58
C GLU A 84 -13.10 20.43 -2.75
N ALA A 85 -13.76 20.02 -3.83
CA ALA A 85 -15.18 20.32 -4.04
C ALA A 85 -16.10 19.56 -3.07
N ASP A 86 -15.67 18.39 -2.60
CA ASP A 86 -16.43 17.55 -1.67
C ASP A 86 -15.84 17.61 -0.26
N LYS A 87 -16.58 18.20 0.68
CA LYS A 87 -16.18 18.29 2.10
C LYS A 87 -15.94 16.92 2.73
N TYR A 88 -16.70 15.89 2.33
CA TYR A 88 -16.48 14.53 2.84
C TYR A 88 -15.16 13.95 2.36
N MET A 89 -14.76 14.25 1.12
CA MET A 89 -13.44 13.90 0.58
C MET A 89 -12.33 14.59 1.37
N ALA A 90 -12.47 15.89 1.62
CA ALA A 90 -11.52 16.65 2.42
C ALA A 90 -11.30 16.03 3.81
N VAL A 91 -12.39 15.69 4.51
CA VAL A 91 -12.31 15.03 5.82
C VAL A 91 -11.60 13.69 5.74
N MET A 92 -11.93 12.84 4.76
CA MET A 92 -11.29 11.53 4.61
C MET A 92 -9.79 11.62 4.29
N VAL A 93 -9.35 12.61 3.51
CA VAL A 93 -7.93 12.79 3.21
C VAL A 93 -7.18 13.37 4.41
N VAL A 94 -7.76 14.33 5.14
CA VAL A 94 -7.16 14.83 6.39
C VAL A 94 -7.04 13.70 7.41
N MET A 95 -8.08 12.87 7.57
CA MET A 95 -8.02 11.68 8.43
C MET A 95 -6.96 10.69 7.97
N SER A 96 -6.81 10.48 6.65
CA SER A 96 -5.73 9.63 6.10
C SER A 96 -4.36 10.16 6.52
N ASN A 97 -4.10 11.45 6.31
CA ASN A 97 -2.82 12.08 6.62
C ASN A 97 -2.49 11.99 8.12
N ILE A 98 -3.45 12.27 9.00
CA ILE A 98 -3.28 12.15 10.45
C ILE A 98 -2.93 10.71 10.82
N THR A 99 -3.68 9.76 10.25
CA THR A 99 -3.46 8.33 10.55
C THR A 99 -2.11 7.86 10.03
N ASP A 100 -1.64 8.34 8.88
CA ASP A 100 -0.33 8.00 8.33
C ASP A 100 0.80 8.45 9.29
N HIS A 101 0.71 9.65 9.89
CA HIS A 101 1.66 10.11 10.92
C HIS A 101 1.66 9.22 12.17
N ILE A 102 0.46 8.86 12.65
CA ILE A 102 0.30 7.98 13.81
C ILE A 102 0.87 6.59 13.50
N TYR A 103 0.52 6.03 12.34
CA TYR A 103 0.99 4.73 11.88
C TYR A 103 2.52 4.66 11.84
N LEU A 104 3.18 5.64 11.20
CA LEU A 104 4.64 5.69 11.13
C LEU A 104 5.29 5.81 12.51
N SER A 105 4.70 6.61 13.40
CA SER A 105 5.17 6.73 14.78
C SER A 105 5.09 5.39 15.53
N LEU A 106 3.95 4.69 15.44
CA LEU A 106 3.75 3.38 16.06
C LEU A 106 4.70 2.33 15.47
N GLU A 107 4.87 2.30 14.14
CA GLU A 107 5.77 1.37 13.46
C GLU A 107 7.23 1.58 13.89
N LYS A 108 7.67 2.83 14.09
CA LYS A 108 9.00 3.13 14.64
C LYS A 108 9.18 2.61 16.05
N PHE A 109 8.22 2.83 16.94
CA PHE A 109 8.30 2.32 18.31
C PHE A 109 8.33 0.78 18.32
N SER A 110 7.51 0.13 17.50
CA SER A 110 7.56 -1.33 17.28
C SER A 110 8.95 -1.76 16.79
N TRP A 111 9.50 -1.09 15.79
CA TRP A 111 10.84 -1.41 15.27
C TRP A 111 11.94 -1.24 16.34
N LEU A 112 11.95 -0.13 17.07
CA LEU A 112 12.90 0.14 18.15
C LEU A 112 12.81 -0.90 19.27
N ALA A 113 11.60 -1.27 19.68
CA ALA A 113 11.35 -2.29 20.69
C ALA A 113 11.81 -3.67 20.22
N LYS A 114 11.50 -4.05 18.97
CA LYS A 114 11.92 -5.32 18.36
C LYS A 114 13.45 -5.48 18.33
N HIS A 115 14.18 -4.39 18.09
CA HIS A 115 15.65 -4.38 18.06
C HIS A 115 16.29 -4.10 19.43
N LYS A 116 15.50 -4.04 20.51
CA LYS A 116 15.96 -3.80 21.89
C LYS A 116 16.77 -2.50 22.05
N LEU A 117 16.47 -1.49 21.22
CA LEU A 117 17.09 -0.17 21.30
C LEU A 117 16.45 0.70 22.40
N LEU A 118 15.24 0.33 22.84
CA LEU A 118 14.55 0.91 23.99
C LEU A 118 14.38 -0.16 25.07
N THR A 119 14.81 0.14 26.30
CA THR A 119 14.66 -0.75 27.45
C THR A 119 13.27 -0.62 28.08
N GLY A 120 12.69 -1.73 28.54
CA GLY A 120 11.43 -1.75 29.28
C GLY A 120 10.15 -1.63 28.44
N ILE A 121 10.25 -1.69 27.10
CA ILE A 121 9.10 -1.54 26.20
C ILE A 121 8.64 -2.90 25.66
N ASP A 122 7.33 -3.14 25.75
CA ASP A 122 6.68 -4.34 25.20
C ASP A 122 6.43 -4.19 23.68
N ASN A 123 7.25 -4.88 22.89
CA ASN A 123 7.13 -4.91 21.44
C ASN A 123 5.73 -5.35 20.95
N THR A 124 5.11 -6.31 21.63
CA THR A 124 3.82 -6.89 21.19
C THR A 124 2.70 -5.86 21.23
N LYS A 125 2.72 -4.95 22.21
CA LYS A 125 1.73 -3.85 22.30
C LYS A 125 1.87 -2.86 21.16
N TRP A 126 3.09 -2.43 20.85
CA TRP A 126 3.35 -1.49 19.75
C TRP A 126 3.10 -2.11 18.38
N ASP A 127 3.47 -3.37 18.20
CA ASP A 127 3.18 -4.12 16.98
C ASP A 127 1.67 -4.26 16.75
N THR A 128 0.91 -4.61 17.80
CA THR A 128 -0.56 -4.67 17.75
C THR A 128 -1.17 -3.30 17.44
N ALA A 129 -0.70 -2.24 18.09
CA ALA A 129 -1.17 -0.88 17.84
C ALA A 129 -0.89 -0.42 16.40
N SER A 130 0.31 -0.69 15.89
CA SER A 130 0.69 -0.39 14.50
C SER A 130 -0.18 -1.17 13.50
N SER A 131 -0.46 -2.45 13.79
CA SER A 131 -1.32 -3.31 12.97
C SER A 131 -2.78 -2.83 12.98
N ALA A 132 -3.31 -2.42 14.13
CA ALA A 132 -4.64 -1.83 14.25
C ALA A 132 -4.75 -0.51 13.47
N CYS A 133 -3.71 0.33 13.55
CA CYS A 133 -3.62 1.56 12.77
C CYS A 133 -3.58 1.25 11.26
N TRP A 134 -2.85 0.21 10.84
CA TRP A 134 -2.81 -0.23 9.44
C TRP A 134 -4.16 -0.72 8.92
N VAL A 135 -4.93 -1.44 9.74
CA VAL A 135 -6.31 -1.82 9.41
C VAL A 135 -7.17 -0.57 9.18
N PHE A 136 -7.06 0.41 10.06
CA PHE A 136 -7.81 1.66 9.96
C PHE A 136 -7.41 2.50 8.72
N THR A 137 -6.11 2.70 8.45
CA THR A 137 -5.67 3.40 7.22
C THR A 137 -6.15 2.70 5.96
N SER A 138 -6.11 1.37 5.93
CA SER A 138 -6.59 0.57 4.80
C SER A 138 -8.09 0.74 4.58
N TYR A 139 -8.87 0.77 5.66
CA TYR A 139 -10.31 1.04 5.62
C TYR A 139 -10.63 2.44 5.08
N VAL A 140 -9.97 3.48 5.61
CA VAL A 140 -10.13 4.86 5.12
C VAL A 140 -9.74 4.97 3.64
N SER A 141 -8.70 4.26 3.20
CA SER A 141 -8.30 4.20 1.79
C SER A 141 -9.40 3.63 0.90
N ILE A 142 -10.10 2.57 1.35
CA ILE A 142 -11.25 2.01 0.61
C ILE A 142 -12.36 3.05 0.49
N LEU A 143 -12.79 3.64 1.62
CA LEU A 143 -13.87 4.63 1.63
C LEU A 143 -13.58 5.82 0.72
N LYS A 144 -12.36 6.35 0.79
CA LYS A 144 -11.91 7.47 -0.05
C LYS A 144 -12.01 7.16 -1.54
N ASN A 145 -11.49 6.01 -1.97
CA ASN A 145 -11.51 5.65 -3.39
C ASN A 145 -12.91 5.30 -3.90
N VAL A 146 -13.74 4.67 -3.06
CA VAL A 146 -15.14 4.40 -3.38
C VAL A 146 -15.93 5.70 -3.50
N ARG A 147 -15.76 6.66 -2.58
CA ARG A 147 -16.39 7.98 -2.67
C ARG A 147 -15.95 8.72 -3.93
N PHE A 148 -14.67 8.63 -4.29
CA PHE A 148 -14.17 9.26 -5.51
C PHE A 148 -14.88 8.70 -6.75
N LEU A 149 -15.06 7.38 -6.83
CA LEU A 149 -15.81 6.73 -7.92
C LEU A 149 -17.27 7.22 -7.98
N PHE A 150 -17.97 7.30 -6.85
CA PHE A 150 -19.34 7.82 -6.81
C PHE A 150 -19.42 9.29 -7.26
N MET A 151 -18.49 10.13 -6.79
CA MET A 151 -18.44 11.54 -7.14
C MET A 151 -18.16 11.73 -8.64
N MET A 152 -17.26 10.94 -9.22
CA MET A 152 -17.01 10.94 -10.67
C MET A 152 -18.25 10.55 -11.49
N GLU A 153 -19.05 9.59 -11.02
CA GLU A 153 -20.27 9.15 -11.72
C GLU A 153 -21.35 10.23 -11.66
N SER A 154 -21.54 10.83 -10.48
CA SER A 154 -22.55 11.87 -10.23
C SER A 154 -22.25 13.19 -10.96
N HIS A 155 -20.97 13.53 -11.16
CA HIS A 155 -20.56 14.81 -11.75
C HIS A 155 -19.90 14.66 -13.13
N LYS A 156 -20.08 13.53 -13.80
CA LYS A 156 -19.49 13.23 -15.12
C LYS A 156 -19.67 14.39 -16.12
N SER A 157 -20.89 14.93 -16.20
CA SER A 157 -21.26 16.02 -17.11
C SER A 157 -20.58 17.36 -16.78
N CYS A 158 -20.39 17.64 -15.48
CA CYS A 158 -19.76 18.88 -15.01
C CYS A 158 -18.22 18.82 -15.07
N LEU A 159 -17.63 17.67 -14.73
CA LEU A 159 -16.18 17.43 -14.78
C LEU A 159 -15.62 17.49 -16.20
N GLY A 160 -16.36 16.96 -17.20
CA GLY A 160 -15.98 17.03 -18.60
C GLY A 160 -15.92 18.46 -19.14
N GLN A 161 -16.90 19.30 -18.76
CA GLN A 161 -16.96 20.70 -19.20
C GLN A 161 -15.99 21.63 -18.45
N VAL A 162 -15.85 21.48 -17.13
CA VAL A 162 -15.07 22.42 -16.30
C VAL A 162 -13.56 22.17 -16.40
N LYS A 163 -13.12 20.91 -16.52
CA LYS A 163 -11.69 20.56 -16.53
C LYS A 163 -11.13 20.24 -17.91
N ASN A 164 -11.94 20.34 -18.97
CA ASN A 164 -11.56 20.01 -20.36
C ASN A 164 -10.90 18.61 -20.47
N ILE A 165 -11.40 17.65 -19.67
CA ILE A 165 -10.85 16.30 -19.60
C ILE A 165 -11.52 15.45 -20.68
N SER A 166 -10.71 14.86 -21.58
CA SER A 166 -11.19 13.89 -22.56
C SER A 166 -11.91 12.72 -21.89
N ASP A 167 -13.01 12.24 -22.49
CA ASP A 167 -13.77 11.06 -22.04
C ASP A 167 -12.88 9.83 -21.86
N GLU A 168 -11.81 9.70 -22.65
CA GLU A 168 -10.83 8.63 -22.52
C GLU A 168 -10.06 8.74 -21.20
N LYS A 169 -9.54 9.92 -20.87
CA LYS A 169 -8.82 10.17 -19.61
C LYS A 169 -9.72 9.94 -18.40
N LEU A 170 -11.01 10.29 -18.51
CA LEU A 170 -11.99 10.01 -17.46
C LEU A 170 -12.19 8.49 -17.26
N ARG A 171 -12.28 7.71 -18.34
CA ARG A 171 -12.35 6.23 -18.26
C ARG A 171 -11.10 5.65 -17.59
N LEU A 172 -9.91 6.13 -17.96
CA LEU A 172 -8.65 5.69 -17.35
C LEU A 172 -8.61 6.01 -15.85
N LEU A 173 -9.05 7.20 -15.43
CA LEU A 173 -9.13 7.56 -14.01
C LEU A 173 -10.07 6.61 -13.24
N LYS A 174 -11.24 6.31 -13.80
CA LYS A 174 -12.19 5.37 -13.17
C LYS A 174 -11.55 4.00 -12.96
N TRP A 175 -10.92 3.45 -13.99
CA TRP A 175 -10.22 2.16 -13.88
C TRP A 175 -9.09 2.18 -12.87
N PHE A 176 -8.32 3.26 -12.79
CA PHE A 176 -7.28 3.42 -11.78
C PHE A 176 -7.84 3.36 -10.36
N HIS A 177 -8.95 4.04 -10.08
CA HIS A 177 -9.59 3.99 -8.77
C HIS A 177 -10.22 2.63 -8.46
N ILE A 178 -10.83 1.96 -9.45
CA ILE A 178 -11.34 0.58 -9.29
C ILE A 178 -10.21 -0.37 -8.88
N TRP A 179 -9.10 -0.36 -9.61
CA TRP A 179 -7.93 -1.18 -9.27
C TRP A 179 -7.33 -0.81 -7.91
N THR A 180 -7.37 0.47 -7.53
CA THR A 180 -6.95 0.94 -6.21
C THR A 180 -7.85 0.43 -5.10
N VAL A 181 -9.18 0.34 -5.31
CA VAL A 181 -10.13 -0.28 -4.38
C VAL A 181 -9.85 -1.76 -4.25
N CYS A 182 -9.71 -2.50 -5.36
CA CYS A 182 -9.40 -3.93 -5.35
C CYS A 182 -8.12 -4.21 -4.56
N ARG A 183 -7.04 -3.44 -4.81
CA ARG A 183 -5.80 -3.54 -4.05
C ARG A 183 -6.01 -3.24 -2.56
N SER A 184 -6.75 -2.20 -2.23
CA SER A 184 -6.98 -1.79 -0.84
C SER A 184 -7.81 -2.81 -0.07
N LEU A 185 -8.75 -3.51 -0.72
CA LEU A 185 -9.50 -4.63 -0.13
C LEU A 185 -8.58 -5.82 0.20
N LEU A 186 -7.66 -6.15 -0.70
CA LEU A 186 -6.64 -7.18 -0.44
C LEU A 186 -5.73 -6.78 0.72
N ASP A 187 -5.21 -5.55 0.73
CA ASP A 187 -4.37 -5.02 1.81
C ASP A 187 -5.15 -5.00 3.15
N PHE A 188 -6.42 -4.60 3.16
CA PHE A 188 -7.29 -4.63 4.34
C PHE A 188 -7.50 -6.05 4.86
N THR A 189 -7.74 -7.02 3.97
CA THR A 189 -7.92 -8.43 4.35
C THR A 189 -6.67 -8.99 5.00
N HIS A 190 -5.50 -8.67 4.43
CA HIS A 190 -4.21 -9.02 4.99
C HIS A 190 -3.98 -8.34 6.34
N ALA A 191 -4.22 -7.03 6.45
CA ALA A 191 -4.01 -6.26 7.68
C ALA A 191 -4.87 -6.79 8.83
N VAL A 192 -6.16 -7.09 8.60
CA VAL A 192 -7.05 -7.65 9.65
C VAL A 192 -6.51 -8.99 10.14
N ASN A 193 -5.94 -9.82 9.26
CA ASN A 193 -5.38 -11.10 9.68
C ASN A 193 -4.13 -10.96 10.56
N THR A 194 -3.40 -9.84 10.51
CA THR A 194 -2.22 -9.59 11.36
C THR A 194 -2.56 -9.24 12.80
N LEU A 195 -3.83 -8.94 13.11
CA LEU A 195 -4.27 -8.68 14.47
C LEU A 195 -4.28 -9.94 15.34
N PRO A 196 -4.17 -9.78 16.67
CA PRO A 196 -4.35 -10.88 17.62
C PRO A 196 -5.77 -11.47 17.53
N PRO A 197 -5.95 -12.73 17.93
CA PRO A 197 -7.25 -13.40 17.87
C PRO A 197 -8.31 -12.63 18.67
N GLY A 198 -9.50 -12.50 18.10
CA GLY A 198 -10.65 -11.85 18.74
C GLY A 198 -11.31 -10.75 17.91
N PHE A 199 -10.72 -10.33 16.78
CA PHE A 199 -11.26 -9.30 15.90
C PHE A 199 -11.48 -9.83 14.47
N LEU A 200 -12.74 -9.95 14.03
CA LEU A 200 -13.10 -10.46 12.70
C LEU A 200 -12.46 -11.84 12.38
N TRP A 201 -11.63 -11.89 11.34
CA TRP A 201 -10.86 -13.06 10.89
C TRP A 201 -9.37 -12.99 11.29
N SER A 202 -9.03 -12.15 12.27
CA SER A 202 -7.68 -12.06 12.86
C SER A 202 -7.07 -13.42 13.12
N SER A 203 -5.85 -13.68 12.61
CA SER A 203 -5.11 -14.93 12.80
C SER A 203 -5.82 -16.23 12.35
N LYS A 204 -6.92 -16.15 11.56
CA LYS A 204 -7.68 -17.33 11.11
C LYS A 204 -7.31 -17.79 9.70
N LEU A 205 -6.69 -16.94 8.89
CA LEU A 205 -6.35 -17.25 7.50
C LEU A 205 -5.04 -18.04 7.41
N SER A 206 -4.99 -19.00 6.48
CA SER A 206 -3.79 -19.82 6.25
C SER A 206 -2.63 -19.00 5.67
N SER A 207 -1.38 -19.40 5.96
CA SER A 207 -0.18 -18.70 5.45
C SER A 207 -0.13 -18.67 3.92
N ARG A 208 -0.57 -19.75 3.24
CA ARG A 208 -0.75 -19.81 1.78
C ARG A 208 -1.67 -18.72 1.26
N PHE A 209 -2.85 -18.59 1.86
CA PHE A 209 -3.86 -17.62 1.41
C PHE A 209 -3.40 -16.18 1.64
N ILE A 210 -2.76 -15.90 2.78
CA ILE A 210 -2.17 -14.58 3.07
C ILE A 210 -1.06 -14.23 2.08
N SER A 211 -0.21 -15.19 1.73
CA SER A 211 0.86 -14.99 0.75
C SER A 211 0.31 -14.74 -0.65
N LEU A 212 -0.80 -15.39 -1.01
CA LEU A 212 -1.52 -15.14 -2.25
C LEU A 212 -2.11 -13.72 -2.29
N ILE A 213 -2.86 -13.32 -1.25
CA ILE A 213 -3.43 -11.96 -1.13
C ILE A 213 -2.33 -10.90 -1.25
N GLY A 214 -1.25 -11.06 -0.49
CA GLY A 214 -0.12 -10.15 -0.51
C GLY A 214 0.56 -10.07 -1.89
N SER A 215 0.68 -11.20 -2.58
CA SER A 215 1.23 -11.27 -3.94
C SER A 215 0.34 -10.55 -4.95
N SER A 216 -0.96 -10.85 -4.95
CA SER A 216 -1.95 -10.21 -5.81
C SER A 216 -2.00 -8.70 -5.59
N SER A 217 -2.04 -8.25 -4.33
CA SER A 217 -1.98 -6.82 -4.01
C SER A 217 -0.69 -6.17 -4.53
N SER A 218 0.44 -6.85 -4.41
CA SER A 218 1.75 -6.35 -4.85
C SER A 218 1.84 -6.18 -6.35
N LEU A 219 1.33 -7.16 -7.11
CA LEU A 219 1.23 -7.11 -8.56
C LEU A 219 0.30 -5.99 -9.04
N ILE A 220 -0.90 -5.87 -8.45
CA ILE A 220 -1.82 -4.75 -8.75
C ILE A 220 -1.14 -3.40 -8.43
N GLY A 221 -0.39 -3.34 -7.32
CA GLY A 221 0.37 -2.15 -6.94
C GLY A 221 1.45 -1.75 -7.95
N LEU A 222 2.20 -2.71 -8.50
CA LEU A 222 3.16 -2.45 -9.58
C LEU A 222 2.45 -1.98 -10.85
N TYR A 223 1.37 -2.67 -11.23
CA TYR A 223 0.54 -2.28 -12.36
C TYR A 223 0.04 -0.84 -12.23
N LEU A 224 -0.47 -0.45 -11.06
CA LEU A 224 -0.94 0.91 -10.81
C LEU A 224 0.15 1.98 -10.94
N ILE A 225 1.41 1.68 -10.61
CA ILE A 225 2.52 2.63 -10.80
C ILE A 225 2.75 2.88 -12.29
N ILE A 226 2.78 1.81 -13.10
CA ILE A 226 2.95 1.90 -14.55
C ILE A 226 1.74 2.59 -15.17
N TYR A 227 0.53 2.18 -14.77
CA TYR A 227 -0.73 2.73 -15.27
C TYR A 227 -0.86 4.23 -14.96
N LYS A 228 -0.36 4.69 -13.81
CA LYS A 228 -0.33 6.11 -13.44
C LYS A 228 0.46 6.96 -14.44
N LYS A 229 1.50 6.42 -15.07
CA LYS A 229 2.25 7.16 -16.10
C LYS A 229 1.40 7.45 -17.34
N CYS A 230 0.46 6.57 -17.67
CA CYS A 230 -0.48 6.78 -18.78
C CYS A 230 -1.57 7.83 -18.47
N LEU A 231 -1.74 8.21 -17.20
CA LEU A 231 -2.72 9.20 -16.74
C LEU A 231 -2.19 10.63 -16.72
N THR A 232 -0.87 10.78 -16.51
CA THR A 232 -0.14 12.05 -16.62
C THR A 232 0.05 12.42 -18.07
#